data_AF-F3KCY3-F1
#
_entry.id   AF-F3KCY3-F1
#
_cell.length_a   1.000
_cell.length_b   1.000
_cell.length_c   1.000
_cell.angle_alpha   90.00
_cell.angle_beta   90.00
_cell.angle_gamma   90.00
#
_symmetry.space_group_name_H-M   'P 1'
#
loop_
_entity.id
_entity.type
_entity.pdbx_description
1 polymer ?
#
loop_
_entity_poly.entity_id
_entity_poly.type
_entity_poly.pdbx_seq_one_letter_code
_entity_poly.pdbx_strand_id
1 'polypeptide(L)' 'MAVKEALLQFPYANESTVRRLLDSLQIEVTDTDYQEQVLMHINVPENLAKELEEKAVNQTHGEAMLRWQD' A
#
# COMPACT_ATOMS: atom_id res chain seq x y z
N MET A 1 4.81 -7.04 -17.83
CA MET A 1 3.57 -6.69 -17.09
C MET A 1 3.65 -5.22 -16.77
N ALA A 2 2.57 -4.47 -16.92
CA ALA A 2 2.56 -3.05 -16.54
C ALA A 2 2.54 -2.95 -15.01
N VAL A 3 3.41 -2.10 -14.47
CA VAL A 3 3.47 -1.76 -13.04
C VAL A 3 3.11 -0.28 -12.89
N LYS A 4 2.41 0.06 -11.82
CA LYS A 4 2.07 1.43 -11.42
C LYS A 4 2.72 1.74 -10.09
N GLU A 5 3.31 2.91 -10.03
CA GLU A 5 3.85 3.43 -8.78
C GLU A 5 2.70 3.98 -7.94
N ALA A 6 2.71 3.67 -6.65
CA ALA A 6 1.74 4.21 -5.72
C ALA A 6 2.40 4.55 -4.38
N LEU A 7 1.74 5.47 -3.68
CA LEU A 7 2.03 5.82 -2.30
C LEU A 7 0.89 5.33 -1.42
N LEU A 8 1.22 4.49 -0.45
CA LEU A 8 0.30 4.03 0.59
C LEU A 8 0.59 4.78 1.89
N GLN A 9 -0.41 5.47 2.42
CA GLN A 9 -0.32 6.27 3.64
C GLN A 9 -1.24 5.68 4.71
N PHE A 10 -0.74 5.41 5.90
CA PHE A 10 -1.52 4.82 7.00
C PHE A 10 -0.86 5.05 8.37
N PRO A 11 -1.62 4.95 9.49
CA PRO A 11 -1.05 5.04 10.83
C PRO A 11 -0.07 3.91 11.17
N TYR A 12 0.92 4.19 12.02
CA TYR A 12 1.90 3.20 12.50
C TYR A 12 1.29 1.92 13.05
N ALA A 13 0.14 2.02 13.71
CA ALA A 13 -0.59 0.87 14.26
C ALA A 13 -0.96 -0.17 13.19
N ASN A 14 -1.10 0.24 11.93
CA ASN A 14 -1.49 -0.61 10.81
C ASN A 14 -0.30 -1.15 10.00
N GLU A 15 0.95 -0.77 10.33
CA GLU A 15 2.12 -1.14 9.51
C GLU A 15 2.28 -2.64 9.34
N SER A 16 2.17 -3.41 10.44
CA SER A 16 2.29 -4.87 10.36
C SER A 16 1.19 -5.49 9.50
N THR A 17 -0.04 -4.95 9.56
CA THR A 17 -1.18 -5.41 8.76
C THR A 17 -0.96 -5.13 7.28
N VAL A 18 -0.56 -3.89 6.97
CA VAL A 18 -0.27 -3.46 5.59
C VAL A 18 0.90 -4.24 5.01
N ARG A 19 2.01 -4.41 5.73
CA ARG A 19 3.17 -5.19 5.24
C ARG A 19 2.78 -6.62 4.89
N ARG A 20 1.96 -7.27 5.73
CA ARG A 20 1.45 -8.63 5.44
C ARG A 20 0.53 -8.65 4.21
N LEU A 21 -0.30 -7.63 4.03
CA LEU A 21 -1.13 -7.49 2.83
C LEU A 21 -0.26 -7.40 1.57
N LEU A 22 0.74 -6.51 1.57
CA LEU A 22 1.63 -6.32 0.42
C LEU A 22 2.40 -7.60 0.11
N ASP A 23 2.94 -8.29 1.12
CA ASP A 23 3.62 -9.58 0.97
C ASP A 23 2.69 -10.65 0.39
N SER A 24 1.44 -10.74 0.87
CA SER A 24 0.44 -11.68 0.34
C SER A 24 0.07 -11.45 -1.13
N LEU A 25 0.20 -10.20 -1.59
CA LEU A 25 -0.05 -9.78 -2.97
C LEU A 25 1.24 -9.76 -3.80
N GLN A 26 2.38 -10.12 -3.22
CA GLN A 26 3.71 -10.06 -3.85
C GLN A 26 4.03 -8.66 -4.40
N ILE A 27 3.60 -7.62 -3.68
CA ILE A 27 3.87 -6.22 -4.02
C ILE A 27 5.14 -5.79 -3.30
N GLU A 28 6.09 -5.29 -4.08
CA GLU A 28 7.35 -4.78 -3.57
C GLU A 28 7.20 -3.36 -3.01
N VAL A 29 7.75 -3.15 -1.81
CA VAL A 29 7.91 -1.83 -1.21
C VAL A 29 9.27 -1.28 -1.65
N THR A 30 9.25 -0.19 -2.41
CA THR A 30 10.47 0.45 -2.94
C THR A 30 11.09 1.40 -1.92
N ASP A 31 10.25 2.07 -1.11
CA ASP A 31 10.71 2.97 -0.06
C ASP A 31 9.71 3.04 1.10
N THR A 32 10.18 3.42 2.28
CA THR A 32 9.31 3.66 3.44
C THR A 32 9.79 4.87 4.23
N ASP A 33 8.94 5.89 4.27
CA ASP A 33 9.12 7.09 5.06
C ASP A 33 8.26 7.05 6.32
N TYR A 34 8.86 7.46 7.44
CA TYR A 34 8.23 7.49 8.74
C TYR A 34 8.15 8.94 9.23
N GLN A 35 6.94 9.51 9.23
CA GLN A 35 6.67 10.86 9.75
C GLN A 35 5.59 10.83 10.85
N GLU A 36 4.52 11.62 10.73
CA GLU A 36 3.34 11.47 11.59
C GLU A 36 2.55 10.20 11.27
N GLN A 37 2.69 9.71 10.04
CA GLN A 37 2.13 8.47 9.53
C GLN A 37 3.22 7.72 8.75
N VAL A 38 2.95 6.46 8.44
CA VAL A 38 3.81 5.64 7.58
C VAL A 38 3.43 5.92 6.13
N LEU A 39 4.45 6.18 5.31
CA LEU A 39 4.34 6.41 3.89
C LEU A 39 5.15 5.31 3.18
N MET A 40 4.50 4.42 2.45
CA MET A 40 5.16 3.37 1.68
C MET A 40 5.04 3.64 0.19
N HIS A 41 6.18 3.74 -0.48
CA HIS A 41 6.24 3.70 -1.93
C HIS A 41 6.24 2.24 -2.39
N ILE A 42 5.35 1.92 -3.32
CA ILE A 42 5.11 0.54 -3.78
C ILE A 42 4.99 0.48 -5.30
N ASN A 43 5.46 -0.62 -5.87
CA ASN A 43 5.28 -0.95 -7.28
C ASN A 43 4.17 -1.99 -7.42
N VAL A 44 3.00 -1.57 -7.90
CA VAL A 44 1.81 -2.42 -7.97
C VAL A 44 1.62 -2.94 -9.39
N PRO A 45 1.57 -4.27 -9.61
CA PRO A 45 1.12 -4.83 -10.87
C PRO A 45 -0.30 -4.35 -11.20
N GLU A 46 -0.54 -3.91 -12.44
CA GLU A 46 -1.82 -3.27 -12.79
C GLU A 46 -3.04 -4.17 -12.56
N ASN A 47 -2.88 -5.50 -12.66
CA ASN A 47 -3.92 -6.48 -12.36
C ASN A 47 -4.28 -6.58 -10.87
N LEU A 48 -3.39 -6.12 -9.98
CA LEU A 48 -3.59 -6.14 -8.52
C LEU A 48 -4.02 -4.78 -7.97
N ALA A 49 -4.00 -3.71 -8.78
CA ALA A 49 -4.28 -2.35 -8.34
C ALA A 49 -5.63 -2.21 -7.62
N LYS A 50 -6.70 -2.74 -8.21
CA LYS A 50 -8.04 -2.72 -7.62
C LYS A 50 -8.15 -3.59 -6.36
N GLU A 51 -7.52 -4.76 -6.37
CA GLU A 51 -7.53 -5.67 -5.22
C GLU A 51 -6.78 -5.08 -4.03
N LEU A 52 -5.64 -4.42 -4.27
CA LEU A 52 -4.88 -3.71 -3.26
C LEU A 52 -5.72 -2.60 -2.62
N GLU A 53 -6.37 -1.77 -3.42
CA GLU A 53 -7.19 -0.66 -2.94
C GLU A 53 -8.31 -1.16 -2.01
N GLU A 54 -9.09 -2.14 -2.46
CA GLU A 54 -10.16 -2.73 -1.67
C GLU A 54 -9.63 -3.39 -0.38
N LYS A 55 -8.54 -4.16 -0.45
CA LYS A 55 -7.98 -4.83 0.73
C LYS A 55 -7.31 -3.87 1.71
N ALA A 56 -6.62 -2.84 1.23
CA ALA A 56 -5.97 -1.85 2.09
C ALA A 56 -7.01 -1.09 2.90
N VAL A 57 -8.08 -0.61 2.27
CA VAL A 57 -9.19 0.06 2.96
C VAL A 57 -9.86 -0.88 3.97
N ASN A 58 -10.18 -2.11 3.56
CA ASN A 58 -10.87 -3.07 4.45
C ASN A 58 -10.03 -3.47 5.67
N GLN A 59 -8.72 -3.74 5.50
CA GLN A 59 -7.86 -4.21 6.58
C GLN A 59 -7.43 -3.11 7.55
N THR A 60 -7.45 -1.86 7.10
CA THR A 60 -7.12 -0.69 7.94
C THR A 60 -8.36 0.04 8.44
N HIS A 61 -9.55 -0.54 8.27
CA HIS A 61 -10.83 0.09 8.64
C HIS A 61 -11.01 1.50 8.02
N GLY A 62 -10.49 1.70 6.81
CA GLY A 62 -10.54 2.97 6.09
C GLY A 62 -9.44 3.97 6.43
N GLU A 63 -8.47 3.60 7.28
CA GLU A 63 -7.37 4.50 7.65
C GLU A 63 -6.23 4.55 6.64
N ALA A 64 -6.13 3.57 5.74
CA ALA A 64 -5.18 3.60 4.63
C ALA A 64 -5.69 4.45 3.48
N MET A 65 -4.82 5.33 2.97
CA MET A 65 -5.02 6.06 1.72
C MET A 65 -4.01 5.56 0.68
N LEU A 66 -4.50 5.19 -0.50
CA LEU A 66 -3.69 4.83 -1.66
C LEU A 66 -3.72 5.99 -2.66
N ARG A 67 -2.55 6.43 -3.12
CA ARG A 67 -2.40 7.47 -4.16
C ARG A 67 -1.56 6.93 -5.29
N TRP A 68 -2.11 6.89 -6.50
CA TRP A 68 -1.38 6.53 -7.71
C TRP A 68 -0.50 7.68 -8.16
N GLN A 69 0.71 7.38 -8.63
CA GLN A 69 1.57 8.35 -9.31
C GLN A 69 1.38 8.20 -10.83
N ASP A 70 1.11 9.32 -11.50
CA ASP A 70 0.93 9.41 -12.96
C ASP A 70 2.26 9.48 -13.70
#